data_AF-A0A3N9VIB8-F1
#
_entry.id   AF-A0A3N9VIB8-F1
#
_cell.length_a   1.000
_cell.length_b   1.000
_cell.length_c   1.000
_cell.angle_alpha   90.00
_cell.angle_beta   90.00
_cell.angle_gamma   90.00
#
_symmetry.space_group_name_H-M   'P 1'
#
loop_
_entity.id
_entity.type
_entity.pdbx_description
1 polymer ?
#
loop_
_entity_poly.entity_id
_entity_poly.type
_entity_poly.pdbx_seq_one_letter_code
_entity_poly.pdbx_strand_id
1 'polypeptide(L)'
;MGMIPLDALEVGMVLASDVQDRNGRLLLGGGAELTGKHLMIFRTWGVIEVNIAGAEDLGYDAKMPSDVSLEDLAEARKSLDGLFMHAGLEYSFVQELLRLAAIRKVNHGVS
;
A
#
# COMPACT_ATOMS: atom_id res chain seq x y z
N MET A 1 8.57 -8.70 2.69
CA MET A 1 8.01 -8.41 1.35
C MET A 1 6.79 -7.52 1.55
N GLY A 2 6.68 -6.42 0.81
CA GLY A 2 5.60 -5.43 0.99
C GLY A 2 5.02 -4.96 -0.34
N MET A 3 3.70 -4.79 -0.40
CA MET A 3 3.01 -4.21 -1.55
C MET A 3 3.19 -2.70 -1.52
N ILE A 4 3.84 -2.17 -2.56
CA ILE A 4 4.13 -0.74 -2.70
C ILE A 4 3.32 -0.20 -3.88
N PRO A 5 2.52 0.87 -3.68
CA PRO A 5 1.78 1.51 -4.75
C PRO A 5 2.75 2.15 -5.74
N LEU A 6 2.32 2.21 -6.99
CA LEU A 6 3.17 2.63 -8.10
C LEU A 6 3.83 4.01 -7.92
N ASP A 7 3.15 4.93 -7.24
CA ASP A 7 3.61 6.30 -7.03
C ASP A 7 4.70 6.43 -5.96
N ALA A 8 4.91 5.40 -5.14
CA ALA A 8 5.98 5.33 -4.16
C ALA A 8 7.15 4.43 -4.60
N LEU A 9 7.14 3.96 -5.85
CA LEU A 9 8.24 3.16 -6.39
C LEU A 9 9.41 4.04 -6.83
N GLU A 10 10.61 3.64 -6.44
CA GLU A 10 11.85 4.28 -6.86
C GLU A 10 12.71 3.34 -7.72
N VAL A 11 13.55 3.95 -8.55
CA VAL A 11 14.56 3.23 -9.33
C VAL A 11 15.57 2.60 -8.37
N GLY A 12 15.94 1.34 -8.62
CA GLY A 12 16.84 0.57 -7.75
C GLY A 12 16.14 -0.36 -6.76
N MET A 13 14.82 -0.25 -6.57
CA MET A 13 14.06 -1.23 -5.78
C MET A 13 14.01 -2.59 -6.49
N VAL A 14 13.96 -3.70 -5.73
CA VAL A 14 13.96 -5.06 -6.27
C VAL A 14 12.58 -5.71 -6.10
N LEU A 15 12.03 -6.29 -7.17
CA LEU A 15 10.78 -7.02 -7.10
C LEU A 15 10.89 -8.28 -6.23
N ALA A 16 9.92 -8.48 -5.35
CA ALA A 16 9.77 -9.69 -4.55
C ALA A 16 9.06 -10.82 -5.30
N SER A 17 8.23 -10.50 -6.30
CA SER A 17 7.49 -11.46 -7.11
C SER A 17 7.29 -10.96 -8.54
N ASP A 18 6.89 -11.87 -9.43
CA ASP A 18 6.51 -11.54 -10.80
C ASP A 18 5.36 -10.52 -10.84
N VAL A 19 5.46 -9.56 -11.76
CA VAL A 19 4.38 -8.62 -12.08
C VAL A 19 3.76 -9.06 -13.40
N GLN A 20 2.44 -9.26 -13.38
CA GLN A 20 1.66 -9.71 -14.53
C GLN A 20 0.58 -8.69 -14.90
N ASP A 21 0.17 -8.67 -16.16
CA ASP A 21 -1.01 -7.90 -16.58
C ASP A 21 -2.32 -8.61 -16.20
N ARG A 22 -3.45 -7.96 -16.48
CA ARG A 22 -4.79 -8.51 -16.21
C ARG A 22 -5.10 -9.85 -16.92
N ASN A 23 -4.35 -10.20 -17.95
CA ASN A 23 -4.50 -11.42 -18.74
C ASN A 23 -3.46 -12.49 -18.35
N GLY A 24 -2.66 -12.26 -17.31
CA GLY A 24 -1.60 -13.17 -16.86
C GLY A 24 -0.31 -13.09 -17.68
N ARG A 25 -0.15 -12.09 -18.56
CA ARG A 25 1.11 -11.88 -19.28
C ARG A 25 2.15 -11.31 -18.32
N LEU A 26 3.30 -11.96 -18.24
CA LEU A 26 4.44 -11.46 -17.47
C LEU A 26 4.93 -10.11 -18.01
N LEU A 27 4.94 -9.09 -17.16
CA LEU A 27 5.48 -7.76 -17.42
C LEU A 27 6.93 -7.64 -16.94
N LEU A 28 7.23 -8.16 -15.75
CA LEU A 28 8.57 -8.19 -15.19
C LEU A 28 8.71 -9.34 -14.18
N GLY A 29 9.82 -10.06 -14.22
CA GLY A 29 10.09 -11.18 -13.30
C GLY A 29 10.51 -10.72 -11.90
N GLY A 30 10.20 -11.53 -10.90
CA GLY A 30 10.69 -11.37 -9.53
C GLY A 30 12.22 -11.39 -9.48
N GLY A 31 12.78 -10.62 -8.55
CA GLY A 31 14.22 -10.39 -8.43
C GLY A 31 14.79 -9.34 -9.39
N ALA A 32 13.99 -8.77 -10.30
CA ALA A 32 14.43 -7.69 -11.17
C ALA A 32 14.52 -6.35 -10.43
N GLU A 33 15.57 -5.60 -10.71
CA GLU A 33 15.74 -4.22 -10.26
C GLU A 33 14.88 -3.25 -11.10
N LEU A 34 14.17 -2.35 -10.44
CA LEU A 34 13.31 -1.38 -11.09
C LEU A 34 14.14 -0.30 -11.77
N THR A 35 13.80 -0.03 -13.03
CA THR A 35 14.37 1.06 -13.83
C THR A 35 13.25 2.03 -14.20
N GLY A 36 13.60 3.25 -14.63
CA GLY A 36 12.60 4.20 -15.12
C GLY A 36 11.74 3.66 -16.26
N LYS A 37 12.31 2.77 -17.09
CA LYS A 37 11.57 2.07 -18.15
C LYS A 37 10.53 1.10 -17.58
N HIS A 38 10.86 0.37 -16.52
CA HIS A 38 9.92 -0.53 -15.84
C HIS A 38 8.75 0.24 -15.23
N LEU A 39 9.01 1.39 -14.59
CA LEU A 39 7.95 2.26 -14.04
C LEU A 39 6.99 2.76 -15.13
N MET A 40 7.53 3.15 -16.30
CA MET A 40 6.72 3.57 -17.44
C MET A 40 5.85 2.42 -18.00
N ILE A 41 6.40 1.19 -18.08
CA ILE A 41 5.65 0.00 -18.49
C ILE A 41 4.48 -0.23 -17.53
N PHE A 42 4.74 -0.23 -16.22
CA PHE A 42 3.70 -0.43 -15.22
C PHE A 42 2.57 0.61 -15.32
N ARG A 43 2.90 1.90 -15.51
CA ARG A 43 1.89 2.96 -15.75
C ARG A 43 1.05 2.70 -16.99
N THR A 44 1.68 2.25 -18.07
CA THR A 44 1.00 1.96 -19.36
C THR A 44 0.04 0.78 -19.23
N TRP A 45 0.42 -0.24 -18.47
CA TRP A 45 -0.38 -1.45 -18.26
C TRP A 45 -1.39 -1.33 -17.10
N GLY A 46 -1.40 -0.20 -16.38
CA GLY A 46 -2.34 0.05 -15.29
C GLY A 46 -2.04 -0.73 -14.01
N VAL A 47 -0.77 -1.07 -13.77
CA VAL A 47 -0.34 -1.69 -12.52
C VAL A 47 -0.44 -0.65 -11.40
N ILE A 48 -1.17 -0.97 -10.33
CA ILE A 48 -1.44 -0.04 -9.23
C ILE A 48 -0.50 -0.24 -8.03
N GLU A 49 0.04 -1.44 -7.86
CA GLU A 49 0.97 -1.81 -6.79
C GLU A 49 1.83 -3.01 -7.22
N VAL A 50 3.02 -3.13 -6.65
CA VAL A 50 3.94 -4.25 -6.87
C VAL A 50 4.57 -4.68 -5.56
N ASN A 51 4.96 -5.95 -5.47
CA ASN A 51 5.63 -6.48 -4.28
C ASN A 51 7.13 -6.21 -4.35
N ILE A 52 7.69 -5.53 -3.34
CA ILE A 52 9.12 -5.18 -3.25
C ILE A 52 9.82 -5.98 -2.15
N ALA A 53 11.01 -6.48 -2.47
CA ALA A 53 11.87 -7.20 -1.54
C ALA A 53 12.46 -6.22 -0.50
N GLY A 54 12.43 -6.61 0.78
CA GLY A 54 12.92 -5.75 1.88
C GLY A 54 12.00 -4.59 2.26
N ALA A 55 10.84 -4.43 1.60
CA ALA A 55 9.87 -3.37 1.89
C ALA A 55 8.83 -3.75 2.96
N GLU A 56 9.23 -4.51 3.98
CA GLU A 56 8.34 -4.92 5.09
C GLU A 56 7.70 -3.72 5.83
N ASP A 57 8.42 -2.60 5.93
CA ASP A 57 7.94 -1.40 6.64
C ASP A 57 7.29 -0.33 5.74
N LEU A 58 7.52 -0.37 4.42
CA LEU A 58 7.03 0.69 3.50
C LEU A 58 5.59 0.45 3.01
N GLY A 59 5.04 -0.76 3.23
CA GLY A 59 3.68 -1.13 2.84
C GLY A 59 2.57 -0.35 3.55
N TYR A 60 2.91 0.37 4.63
CA TYR A 60 1.93 1.19 5.35
C TYR A 60 1.99 2.69 5.00
N ASP A 61 3.11 3.23 4.51
CA ASP A 61 3.28 4.68 4.38
C ASP A 61 2.92 5.24 3.00
N ALA A 62 2.91 4.42 1.96
CA ALA A 62 2.84 4.89 0.57
C ALA A 62 1.46 5.42 0.10
N LYS A 63 0.46 5.45 1.00
CA LYS A 63 -0.81 6.19 0.84
C LYS A 63 -1.17 6.97 2.12
N MET A 64 -0.18 7.46 2.86
CA MET A 64 -0.47 8.49 3.86
C MET A 64 -0.60 9.84 3.13
N PRO A 65 -1.69 10.57 3.31
CA PRO A 65 -1.69 12.00 2.99
C PRO A 65 -0.51 12.63 3.75
N SER A 66 0.28 13.45 3.08
CA SER A 66 1.50 14.09 3.62
C SER A 66 1.27 14.97 4.86
N ASP A 67 0.02 15.19 5.25
CA ASP A 67 -0.40 16.07 6.34
C ASP A 67 -0.89 15.34 7.60
N VAL A 68 -0.75 14.00 7.65
CA VAL A 68 -1.25 13.19 8.77
C VAL A 68 -0.10 12.63 9.59
N SER A 69 -0.01 13.02 10.87
CA SER A 69 0.99 12.47 11.80
C SER A 69 0.70 11.01 12.14
N LEU A 70 1.76 10.22 12.39
CA LEU A 70 1.65 8.86 12.90
C LEU A 70 0.92 8.80 14.24
N GLU A 71 1.07 9.83 15.08
CA GLU A 71 0.38 9.93 16.37
C GLU A 71 -1.14 10.09 16.17
N ASP A 72 -1.56 10.96 15.26
CA ASP A 72 -2.98 11.19 14.95
C ASP A 72 -3.65 9.93 14.38
N LEU A 73 -2.92 9.16 13.57
CA LEU A 73 -3.42 7.88 13.07
C LEU A 73 -3.56 6.83 14.16
N ALA A 74 -2.61 6.76 15.10
CA ALA A 74 -2.68 5.83 16.21
C ALA A 74 -3.90 6.13 17.12
N GLU A 75 -4.15 7.41 17.40
CA GLU A 75 -5.33 7.84 18.15
C GLU A 75 -6.63 7.57 17.39
N ALA A 76 -6.67 7.91 16.10
CA ALA A 76 -7.82 7.64 15.23
C ALA A 76 -8.11 6.13 15.18
N ARG A 77 -7.09 5.29 15.03
CA ARG A 77 -7.20 3.83 15.05
C ARG A 77 -7.79 3.33 16.37
N LYS A 78 -7.22 3.74 17.50
CA LYS A 78 -7.68 3.35 18.85
C LYS A 78 -9.14 3.71 19.08
N SER A 79 -9.57 4.87 18.59
CA SER A 79 -10.97 5.30 18.69
C SER A 79 -11.94 4.53 17.76
N LEU A 80 -11.42 3.78 16.78
CA LEU A 80 -12.20 2.93 15.88
C LEU A 80 -12.25 1.47 16.34
N ASP A 81 -11.43 1.05 17.31
CA ASP A 81 -11.37 -0.33 17.79
C ASP A 81 -12.75 -0.86 18.20
N GLY A 82 -13.57 -0.04 18.87
CA GLY A 82 -14.94 -0.42 19.25
C GLY A 82 -15.88 -0.65 18.07
N LEU A 83 -15.67 0.01 16.93
CA LEU A 83 -16.47 -0.19 15.71
C LEU A 83 -16.05 -1.44 14.93
N PHE A 84 -14.77 -1.85 15.06
CA PHE A 84 -14.19 -2.96 14.31
C PHE A 84 -13.98 -4.23 15.17
N MET A 85 -14.36 -4.22 16.45
CA MET A 85 -14.17 -5.34 17.38
C MET A 85 -14.83 -6.66 16.93
N HIS A 86 -15.83 -6.59 16.06
CA HIS A 86 -16.52 -7.75 15.47
C HIS A 86 -16.30 -7.90 13.97
N ALA A 87 -15.44 -7.07 13.36
CA ALA A 87 -15.26 -7.03 11.92
C ALA A 87 -14.34 -8.15 11.38
N GLY A 88 -13.59 -8.84 12.25
CA GLY A 88 -12.64 -9.89 11.85
C GLY A 88 -11.33 -9.30 11.33
N LEU A 89 -10.47 -8.81 12.24
CA LEU A 89 -9.18 -8.20 11.88
C LEU A 89 -8.18 -9.20 11.28
N GLU A 90 -8.48 -10.49 11.30
CA GLU A 90 -7.74 -11.53 10.59
C GLU A 90 -7.81 -11.40 9.05
N TYR A 91 -8.83 -10.72 8.52
CA TYR A 91 -8.98 -10.55 7.08
C TYR A 91 -8.26 -9.30 6.58
N SER A 92 -7.39 -9.45 5.57
CA SER A 92 -6.61 -8.36 4.98
C SER A 92 -7.48 -7.19 4.50
N PHE A 93 -8.70 -7.44 4.00
CA PHE A 93 -9.60 -6.36 3.58
C PHE A 93 -10.12 -5.51 4.76
N VAL A 94 -10.31 -6.11 5.94
CA VAL A 94 -10.80 -5.42 7.14
C VAL A 94 -9.68 -4.54 7.71
N GLN A 95 -8.46 -5.05 7.68
CA GLN A 95 -7.27 -4.27 8.06
C GLN A 95 -7.12 -3.02 7.18
N GLU A 96 -7.35 -3.15 5.87
CA GLU A 96 -7.31 -2.03 4.95
C GLU A 96 -8.49 -1.06 5.14
N LEU A 97 -9.70 -1.58 5.36
CA LEU A 97 -10.87 -0.75 5.67
C LEU A 97 -10.64 0.10 6.93
N LEU A 98 -10.05 -0.49 7.97
CA LEU A 98 -9.73 0.20 9.21
C LEU A 98 -8.63 1.25 9.03
N ARG A 99 -7.61 0.97 8.20
CA ARG A 99 -6.60 1.95 7.79
C ARG A 99 -7.26 3.15 7.10
N LEU A 100 -8.10 2.92 6.10
CA LEU A 100 -8.80 3.99 5.37
C LEU A 100 -9.76 4.79 6.27
N ALA A 101 -10.44 4.12 7.20
CA ALA A 101 -11.29 4.77 8.19
C ALA A 101 -10.49 5.68 9.13
N ALA A 102 -9.30 5.24 9.58
CA ALA A 102 -8.41 6.06 10.41
C ALA A 102 -7.93 7.31 9.65
N ILE A 103 -7.47 7.15 8.41
CA ILE A 103 -7.05 8.28 7.54
C ILE A 103 -8.21 9.27 7.34
N ARG A 104 -9.41 8.78 7.04
CA ARG A 104 -10.61 9.61 6.88
C ARG A 104 -10.92 10.38 8.17
N LYS A 105 -10.79 9.75 9.33
CA LYS A 105 -11.09 10.34 10.64
C LYS A 105 -10.15 11.50 10.96
N VAL A 106 -8.86 11.36 10.66
CA VAL A 106 -7.88 12.45 10.79
C VAL A 106 -8.21 13.58 9.81
N ASN A 107 -8.45 13.25 8.53
CA ASN A 107 -8.66 14.25 7.49
C ASN A 107 -9.96 15.08 7.64
N HIS A 108 -11.01 14.50 8.23
CA HIS A 108 -12.31 15.15 8.29
C HIS A 108 -12.73 15.64 9.66
N GLY A 109 -11.98 15.33 10.72
CA GLY A 109 -12.31 15.70 12.09
C GLY A 109 -13.61 15.04 12.55
N VAL A 110 -13.58 14.51 13.77
CA VAL A 110 -14.81 14.03 14.41
C VAL A 110 -15.64 15.26 14.79
N SER A 111 -16.88 15.32 14.29
CA SER A 111 -17.91 16.20 14.84
C SER A 111 -18.37 15.69 16.20
#